data_AF-A0A1V5QM45-F1
#
_entry.id   AF-A0A1V5QM45-F1
#
_cell.length_a   1.000
_cell.length_b   1.000
_cell.length_c   1.000
_cell.angle_alpha   90.00
_cell.angle_beta   90.00
_cell.angle_gamma   90.00
#
_symmetry.space_group_name_H-M   'P 1'
#
loop_
_entity.id
_entity.type
_entity.pdbx_description
1 polymer ?
#
loop_
_entity_poly.entity_id
_entity_poly.type
_entity_poly.pdbx_seq_one_letter_code
_entity_poly.pdbx_strand_id
1 'polypeptide(L)' 'MQRLKEWCQDINKLQNKIKYDFIFVDEKSFNKYNPTSFEQIINNFNEYK' A
#
# COMPACT_ATOMS: atom_id res chain seq x y z
N MET A 1 -5.27 -7.72 -7.06
CA MET A 1 -4.05 -7.06 -6.53
C MET A 1 -2.76 -7.52 -7.21
N GLN A 2 -2.71 -8.72 -7.78
CA GLN A 2 -1.51 -9.22 -8.47
C GLN A 2 -0.94 -8.27 -9.53
N ARG A 3 -1.79 -7.63 -10.34
CA ARG A 3 -1.34 -6.69 -11.37
C ARG A 3 -0.64 -5.43 -10.82
N LEU A 4 -1.11 -4.90 -9.69
CA LEU A 4 -0.50 -3.73 -9.04
C LEU A 4 0.86 -4.11 -8.42
N LYS A 5 0.94 -5.32 -7.87
CA LYS A 5 2.20 -5.89 -7.37
C LYS A 5 3.23 -6.08 -8.48
N GLU A 6 2.82 -6.62 -9.62
CA GLU A 6 3.67 -6.73 -10.82
C GLU A 6 4.17 -5.36 -11.27
N TRP A 7 3.29 -4.35 -11.30
CA TRP A 7 3.67 -2.99 -11.67
C TRP A 7 4.72 -2.40 -10.71
N CYS A 8 4.54 -2.54 -9.39
CA CYS A 8 5.54 -2.11 -8.42
C CYS A 8 6.87 -2.84 -8.62
N GLN A 9 6.85 -4.14 -8.90
CA GLN A 9 8.06 -4.91 -9.18
C GLN A 9 8.78 -4.42 -10.44
N ASP A 10 8.06 -4.16 -11.52
CA ASP A 10 8.66 -3.72 -12.78
C ASP A 10 9.28 -2.32 -12.66
N ILE A 11 8.57 -1.37 -12.03
CA ILE A 11 9.11 -0.02 -11.81
C ILE A 11 10.33 -0.03 -10.89
N ASN A 12 10.28 -0.81 -9.82
CA ASN A 12 11.43 -0.95 -8.90
C ASN A 12 12.61 -1.69 -9.53
N LYS A 13 12.41 -2.48 -10.60
CA LYS A 13 13.52 -3.05 -11.38
C LYS A 13 14.14 -2.01 -12.33
N LEU A 14 13.32 -1.14 -12.90
CA LEU A 14 13.77 -0.12 -13.87
C LEU A 14 14.52 1.05 -13.22
N GLN A 15 14.22 1.38 -11.95
CA GLN A 15 14.95 2.39 -11.19
C GLN A 15 15.02 2.05 -9.70
N ASN A 16 16.11 2.46 -9.04
CA ASN A 16 16.37 2.19 -7.61
C ASN A 16 16.40 3.45 -6.73
N LYS A 17 16.07 4.62 -7.28
CA LYS A 17 16.08 5.89 -6.55
C LYS A 17 14.91 5.99 -5.56
N ILE A 18 13.75 5.43 -5.92
CA ILE A 18 12.53 5.47 -5.12
C ILE A 18 11.93 4.07 -5.08
N LYS A 19 11.59 3.56 -3.90
CA LYS A 19 10.90 2.28 -3.76
C LYS A 19 9.39 2.51 -3.79
N TYR A 20 8.73 2.00 -4.82
CA TYR A 20 7.28 2.03 -4.96
C TYR A 20 6.66 0.81 -4.30
N ASP A 21 5.56 1.03 -3.60
CA ASP A 21 4.77 0.01 -2.92
C ASP A 21 3.30 0.44 -2.94
N PHE A 22 2.39 -0.46 -2.58
CA PHE A 22 0.96 -0.17 -2.54
C PHE A 22 0.31 -0.72 -1.27
N ILE A 23 -0.83 -0.16 -0.91
CA ILE A 23 -1.69 -0.63 0.17
C ILE A 23 -3.13 -0.56 -0.29
N PHE A 24 -3.91 -1.57 0.04
CA PHE A 24 -5.34 -1.57 -0.17
C PHE A 24 -6.04 -1.29 1.15
N VAL A 25 -6.97 -0.35 1.11
CA VAL A 25 -7.73 0.12 2.27
C VAL A 25 -9.19 -0.02 1.92
N ASP A 26 -9.91 -0.89 2.64
CA ASP A 26 -11.36 -0.92 2.51
C ASP A 26 -11.99 0.24 3.28
N GLU A 27 -13.04 0.83 2.71
CA GLU A 27 -13.70 2.01 3.25
C GLU A 27 -14.28 1.79 4.66
N LYS A 28 -14.80 0.59 4.95
CA LYS A 28 -15.41 0.29 6.25
C LYS A 28 -14.37 0.31 7.36
N SER A 29 -13.24 -0.35 7.15
CA SER A 29 -12.13 -0.34 8.10
C SER A 29 -11.49 1.04 8.20
N PHE A 30 -11.36 1.78 7.09
CA PHE A 30 -10.87 3.16 7.12
C PHE A 30 -11.69 4.06 8.02
N ASN A 31 -13.01 4.05 7.85
CA ASN A 31 -13.93 4.87 8.66
C ASN A 31 -14.00 4.38 10.12
N LYS A 32 -13.79 3.08 10.37
CA LYS A 32 -13.75 2.52 11.72
C LYS A 32 -12.50 2.95 12.49
N TYR A 33 -11.33 2.88 11.86
CA TYR A 33 -10.05 3.16 12.51
C TYR A 33 -9.64 4.64 12.42
N ASN A 34 -10.23 5.41 11.50
CA ASN A 34 -9.98 6.84 11.26
C ASN A 34 -8.49 7.23 11.42
N PRO A 35 -7.59 6.60 10.63
CA PRO A 35 -6.17 6.86 10.76
C PRO A 35 -5.86 8.32 10.41
N THR A 36 -5.07 8.97 11.26
CA THR A 36 -4.69 10.38 11.11
C THR A 36 -3.29 10.55 10.50
N SER A 37 -2.57 9.45 10.29
CA SER A 37 -1.24 9.44 9.68
C SER A 37 -1.07 8.29 8.70
N PHE A 38 -0.13 8.46 7.77
CA PHE A 38 0.23 7.41 6.81
C PHE A 38 0.80 6.16 7.49
N GLU A 39 1.55 6.33 8.58
CA GLU A 39 2.09 5.21 9.36
C GLU A 39 0.97 4.36 9.99
N GLN A 40 -0.11 4.99 10.48
CA GLN A 40 -1.27 4.26 10.96
C GLN A 40 -1.97 3.48 9.85
N ILE A 41 -2.02 4.03 8.63
CA ILE A 41 -2.54 3.31 7.47
C ILE A 41 -1.67 2.08 7.18
N ILE A 42 -0.35 2.22 7.19
CA ILE A 42 0.56 1.08 6.97
C ILE A 42 0.39 0.00 8.04
N ASN A 43 0.27 0.39 9.31
CA ASN A 43 0.17 -0.59 10.39
C ASN A 43 -1.19 -1.31 10.41
N ASN A 44 -2.27 -0.61 10.07
CA ASN A 44 -3.62 -1.14 10.18
C ASN A 44 -4.12 -1.89 8.93
N PHE A 45 -3.55 -1.66 7.74
CA PHE A 45 -4.07 -2.16 6.45
C PHE A 45 -3.08 -3.08 5.70
N ASN A 46 -2.52 -4.06 6.40
CA ASN A 46 -1.55 -5.02 5.83
C ASN A 46 -2.17 -6.29 5.21
N GLU A 47 -3.49 -6.47 5.29
CA GLU A 47 -4.16 -7.72 4.91
C GLU A 47 -4.01 -8.08 3.42
N TYR A 48 -3.81 -7.09 2.55
CA TYR A 48 -3.81 -7.27 1.09
C TYR A 48 -2.51 -6.84 0.40
N LYS A 49 -1.38 -6.85 1.12
CA LYS A 49 -0.06 -6.45 0.62
C LYS A 49 0.72 -7.61 -0.05
#